data_AF-J3LM89-F1
#
_entry.id   AF-J3LM89-F1
#
_cell.length_a   1.000
_cell.length_b   1.000
_cell.length_c   1.000
_cell.angle_alpha   90.00
_cell.angle_beta   90.00
_cell.angle_gamma   90.00
#
_symmetry.space_group_name_H-M   'P 1'
#
loop_
_entity.id
_entity.type
_entity.pdbx_description
1 polymer ?
#
loop_
_entity_poly.entity_id
_entity_poly.type
_entity_poly.pdbx_seq_one_letter_code
_entity_poly.pdbx_strand_id
1 'polypeptide(L)'
;MLQDMSPYMKFGHFTANQAILEAVAGDRRVHIVDYDIAEGIQWASLMQAMTSRPDGVPAPHLRITAISRSGGGGARAVQEAGRRLSAFAVSIGQPFSFGQCRLDSDERFRPTTVRMVKGETLVANCVLHQAAATTTIRRPTGSVASFLSGMAALGARLVTVVEEEGEAEKDGDSDAAGGFVRRFMEELHRYSAVWDSLEAGFPTQSRVRGLVERVILGPNIAGAVSRAYRGVDGGEGRCGWGEWMRGNGFAAVPLSCFNHSQARLLLGLFNDGYTVEETGPNKIVLGWKARRLMSASVWAPPPLPVPSSPPEAVCQPVAGIAPATGGFARTEFDYIDSFLVEPAYALV
;
A
#
# COMPACT_ATOMS: atom_id res chain seq x y z
N MET A 1 -5.41 8.06 -16.44
CA MET A 1 -5.94 9.46 -16.41
C MET A 1 -5.42 10.25 -15.21
N LEU A 2 -5.91 10.06 -13.97
CA LEU A 2 -5.36 10.81 -12.82
C LEU A 2 -3.88 10.46 -12.55
N GLN A 3 -3.50 9.20 -12.73
CA GLN A 3 -2.12 8.70 -12.53
C GLN A 3 -1.10 9.25 -13.54
N ASP A 4 -1.58 9.81 -14.65
CA ASP A 4 -0.75 10.46 -15.67
C ASP A 4 -0.58 11.94 -15.35
N MET A 5 -1.49 12.49 -14.53
CA MET A 5 -1.50 13.90 -14.16
C MET A 5 -0.88 14.19 -12.81
N SER A 6 -0.71 13.17 -11.97
CA SER A 6 -0.22 13.34 -10.61
C SER A 6 0.56 12.11 -10.15
N PRO A 7 1.65 12.30 -9.38
CA PRO A 7 2.38 11.21 -8.75
C PRO A 7 1.58 10.54 -7.63
N TYR A 8 0.42 11.08 -7.23
CA TYR A 8 -0.39 10.65 -6.08
C TYR A 8 -0.44 9.12 -5.94
N MET A 9 -1.09 8.41 -6.87
CA MET A 9 -1.18 6.94 -6.76
C MET A 9 0.17 6.23 -6.94
N LYS A 10 1.01 6.72 -7.87
CA LYS A 10 2.29 6.09 -8.23
C LYS A 10 3.25 6.08 -7.04
N PHE A 11 3.29 7.17 -6.26
CA PHE A 11 4.18 7.33 -5.12
C PHE A 11 3.99 6.23 -4.09
N GLY A 12 2.73 5.99 -3.68
CA GLY A 12 2.41 4.94 -2.71
C GLY A 12 2.72 3.54 -3.24
N HIS A 13 2.31 3.25 -4.47
CA HIS A 13 2.53 1.96 -5.12
C HIS A 13 4.02 1.64 -5.25
N PHE A 14 4.82 2.58 -5.75
CA PHE A 14 6.25 2.39 -5.98
C PHE A 14 6.99 2.19 -4.66
N THR A 15 6.69 2.99 -3.65
CA THR A 15 7.27 2.83 -2.32
C THR A 15 6.96 1.46 -1.72
N ALA A 16 5.69 1.03 -1.77
CA ALA A 16 5.29 -0.29 -1.30
C ALA A 16 5.98 -1.41 -2.11
N ASN A 17 5.96 -1.33 -3.43
CA ASN A 17 6.53 -2.33 -4.32
C ASN A 17 8.03 -2.51 -4.10
N GLN A 18 8.78 -1.41 -3.96
CA GLN A 18 10.21 -1.47 -3.68
C GLN A 18 10.51 -2.19 -2.36
N ALA A 19 9.75 -1.88 -1.29
CA ALA A 19 9.90 -2.58 -0.02
C ALA A 19 9.53 -4.08 -0.11
N ILE A 20 8.50 -4.41 -0.90
CA ILE A 20 8.10 -5.80 -1.17
C ILE A 20 9.23 -6.54 -1.90
N LEU A 21 9.80 -5.94 -2.95
CA LEU A 21 10.87 -6.57 -3.74
C LEU A 21 12.11 -6.89 -2.90
N GLU A 22 12.50 -5.98 -2.03
CA GLU A 22 13.60 -6.20 -1.10
C GLU A 22 13.26 -7.29 -0.07
N ALA A 23 12.05 -7.26 0.49
CA ALA A 23 11.63 -8.23 1.51
C ALA A 23 11.49 -9.65 0.97
N VAL A 24 11.22 -9.83 -0.32
CA VAL A 24 11.03 -11.15 -0.96
C VAL A 24 12.19 -11.56 -1.87
N ALA A 25 13.30 -10.82 -1.83
CA ALA A 25 14.47 -11.11 -2.64
C ALA A 25 14.98 -12.54 -2.38
N GLY A 26 15.09 -13.33 -3.45
CA GLY A 26 15.55 -14.73 -3.39
C GLY A 26 14.47 -15.77 -3.08
N ASP A 27 13.25 -15.34 -2.72
CA ASP A 27 12.14 -16.28 -2.54
C ASP A 27 11.68 -16.85 -3.88
N ARG A 28 11.24 -18.12 -3.90
CA ARG A 28 10.74 -18.77 -5.12
C ARG A 28 9.23 -18.66 -5.30
N ARG A 29 8.51 -18.35 -4.23
CA ARG A 29 7.05 -18.24 -4.19
C ARG A 29 6.67 -17.07 -3.30
N VAL A 30 5.98 -16.10 -3.86
CA VAL A 30 5.54 -14.89 -3.15
C VAL A 30 4.02 -14.84 -3.22
N HIS A 31 3.40 -14.58 -2.09
CA HIS A 31 1.96 -14.44 -1.96
C HIS A 31 1.62 -13.09 -1.31
N ILE A 32 1.02 -12.23 -2.11
CA ILE A 32 0.55 -10.93 -1.70
C ILE A 32 -0.95 -11.01 -1.43
N VAL A 33 -1.38 -10.56 -0.27
CA VAL A 33 -2.79 -10.35 0.05
C VAL A 33 -3.04 -8.84 0.03
N ASP A 34 -3.84 -8.39 -0.93
CA ASP A 34 -4.16 -7.00 -1.15
C ASP A 34 -5.52 -6.66 -0.55
N TYR A 35 -5.53 -5.73 0.40
CA TYR A 35 -6.75 -5.15 0.93
C TYR A 35 -7.25 -4.04 -0.02
N ASP A 36 -8.25 -4.40 -0.83
CA ASP A 36 -8.94 -3.52 -1.79
C ASP A 36 -8.10 -3.15 -3.03
N ILE A 37 -7.89 -4.15 -3.89
CA ILE A 37 -7.01 -4.12 -5.08
C ILE A 37 -7.36 -3.06 -6.15
N ALA A 38 -8.53 -2.42 -6.05
CA ALA A 38 -9.06 -1.51 -7.06
C ALA A 38 -8.95 -2.10 -8.49
N GLU A 39 -8.26 -1.42 -9.41
CA GLU A 39 -8.05 -1.87 -10.80
C GLU A 39 -6.84 -2.81 -10.98
N GLY A 40 -6.01 -3.00 -9.95
CA GLY A 40 -4.82 -3.86 -9.98
C GLY A 40 -3.52 -3.23 -10.48
N ILE A 41 -3.53 -1.92 -10.81
CA ILE A 41 -2.41 -1.24 -11.48
C ILE A 41 -1.07 -1.33 -10.71
N GLN A 42 -1.11 -1.29 -9.37
CA GLN A 42 0.09 -1.46 -8.54
C GLN A 42 0.88 -2.72 -8.93
N TRP A 43 0.16 -3.80 -9.19
CA TRP A 43 0.75 -5.12 -9.37
C TRP A 43 1.35 -5.34 -10.74
N ALA A 44 0.87 -4.65 -11.79
CA ALA A 44 1.52 -4.66 -13.09
C ALA A 44 2.96 -4.13 -13.00
N SER A 45 3.17 -3.01 -12.29
CA SER A 45 4.51 -2.46 -12.09
C SER A 45 5.42 -3.36 -11.25
N LEU A 46 4.87 -4.07 -10.26
CA LEU A 46 5.64 -5.04 -9.47
C LEU A 46 6.09 -6.23 -10.33
N MET A 47 5.18 -6.78 -11.16
CA MET A 47 5.50 -7.91 -12.04
C MET A 47 6.63 -7.54 -13.00
N GLN A 48 6.59 -6.35 -13.61
CA GLN A 48 7.68 -5.86 -14.45
C GLN A 48 9.01 -5.84 -13.70
N ALA A 49 9.04 -5.22 -12.52
CA ALA A 49 10.24 -5.14 -11.69
C ALA A 49 10.78 -6.51 -11.23
N MET A 50 9.91 -7.52 -11.07
CA MET A 50 10.29 -8.91 -10.79
C MET A 50 10.89 -9.61 -12.01
N THR A 51 10.38 -9.33 -13.21
CA THR A 51 10.86 -9.94 -14.46
C THR A 51 12.12 -9.29 -15.04
N SER A 52 12.37 -8.01 -14.75
CA SER A 52 13.49 -7.24 -15.30
C SER A 52 14.79 -7.35 -14.49
N ARG A 53 14.93 -8.35 -13.61
CA ARG A 53 16.10 -8.46 -12.73
C ARG A 53 17.36 -8.81 -13.55
N PRO A 54 18.46 -8.04 -13.41
CA PRO A 54 19.67 -8.22 -14.22
C PRO A 54 20.49 -9.47 -13.83
N ASP A 55 20.19 -10.10 -12.69
CA ASP A 55 20.90 -11.27 -12.16
C ASP A 55 20.55 -12.59 -12.88
N GLY A 56 19.62 -12.56 -13.85
CA GLY A 56 19.17 -13.74 -14.60
C GLY A 56 18.42 -14.76 -13.75
N VAL A 57 18.08 -14.42 -12.50
CA VAL A 57 17.33 -15.29 -11.60
C VAL A 57 15.87 -15.33 -12.08
N PRO A 58 15.28 -16.53 -12.29
CA PRO A 58 13.89 -16.63 -12.69
C PRO A 58 12.95 -15.90 -11.72
N ALA A 59 11.98 -15.18 -12.26
CA ALA A 59 10.98 -14.51 -11.45
C ALA A 59 10.24 -15.53 -10.55
N PRO A 60 9.95 -15.19 -9.28
CA PRO A 60 9.24 -16.08 -8.38
C PRO A 60 7.84 -16.36 -8.91
N HIS A 61 7.24 -17.47 -8.47
CA HIS A 61 5.79 -17.61 -8.64
C HIS A 61 5.08 -16.57 -7.79
N LEU A 62 4.41 -15.62 -8.43
CA LEU A 62 3.66 -14.56 -7.77
C LEU A 62 2.20 -14.97 -7.65
N ARG A 63 1.67 -14.90 -6.43
CA ARG A 63 0.24 -15.06 -6.17
C ARG A 63 -0.31 -13.80 -5.55
N ILE A 64 -1.43 -13.32 -6.07
CA ILE A 64 -2.14 -12.18 -5.51
C ILE A 64 -3.54 -12.63 -5.09
N THR A 65 -3.89 -12.38 -3.84
CA THR A 65 -5.24 -12.59 -3.31
C THR A 65 -5.86 -11.25 -2.97
N ALA A 66 -6.89 -10.85 -3.71
CA ALA A 66 -7.61 -9.60 -3.46
C ALA A 66 -8.71 -9.79 -2.41
N ILE A 67 -8.73 -8.95 -1.38
CA ILE A 67 -9.80 -8.86 -0.41
C ILE A 67 -10.90 -7.95 -0.95
N SER A 68 -12.13 -8.43 -0.93
CA SER A 68 -13.31 -7.70 -1.42
C SER A 68 -14.40 -7.63 -0.35
N ARG A 69 -15.12 -6.50 -0.29
CA ARG A 69 -16.21 -6.29 0.68
C ARG A 69 -17.47 -7.04 0.25
N SER A 70 -18.26 -7.50 1.22
CA SER A 70 -19.56 -8.11 0.96
C SER A 70 -20.59 -7.02 0.67
N GLY A 71 -20.94 -6.83 -0.60
CA GLY A 71 -21.97 -5.87 -1.04
C GLY A 71 -21.50 -4.96 -2.18
N GLY A 72 -22.35 -4.81 -3.21
CA GLY A 72 -22.06 -4.00 -4.40
C GLY A 72 -21.26 -4.72 -5.51
N GLY A 73 -21.13 -4.07 -6.67
CA GLY A 73 -20.44 -4.60 -7.87
C GLY A 73 -18.93 -4.87 -7.73
N GLY A 74 -18.36 -4.67 -6.54
CA GLY A 74 -16.94 -4.83 -6.25
C GLY A 74 -16.39 -6.22 -6.56
N ALA A 75 -17.19 -7.28 -6.38
CA ALA A 75 -16.74 -8.63 -6.71
C ALA A 75 -16.45 -8.81 -8.21
N ARG A 76 -17.25 -8.17 -9.09
CA ARG A 76 -17.03 -8.20 -10.54
C ARG A 76 -15.82 -7.37 -10.94
N ALA A 77 -15.63 -6.20 -10.34
CA ALA A 77 -14.45 -5.37 -10.58
C ALA A 77 -13.15 -6.10 -10.21
N VAL A 78 -13.13 -6.78 -9.07
CA VAL A 78 -11.98 -7.59 -8.62
C VAL A 78 -11.69 -8.76 -9.57
N GLN A 79 -12.73 -9.43 -10.09
CA GLN A 79 -12.55 -10.48 -11.09
C GLN A 79 -11.96 -9.94 -12.39
N GLU A 80 -12.38 -8.76 -12.82
CA GLU A 80 -11.86 -8.13 -14.03
C GLU A 80 -10.40 -7.68 -13.85
N ALA A 81 -10.06 -7.09 -12.70
CA ALA A 81 -8.67 -6.81 -12.33
C ALA A 81 -7.82 -8.08 -12.35
N GLY A 82 -8.32 -9.19 -11.79
CA GLY A 82 -7.64 -10.48 -11.83
C GLY A 82 -7.40 -11.01 -13.24
N ARG A 83 -8.34 -10.82 -14.16
CA ARG A 83 -8.19 -11.20 -15.58
C ARG A 83 -7.11 -10.37 -16.26
N ARG A 84 -7.15 -9.04 -16.10
CA ARG A 84 -6.14 -8.13 -16.67
C ARG A 84 -4.74 -8.45 -16.15
N LEU A 85 -4.59 -8.66 -14.84
CA LEU A 85 -3.33 -9.06 -14.24
C LEU A 85 -2.83 -10.41 -14.75
N SER A 86 -3.72 -11.38 -14.93
CA SER A 86 -3.35 -12.69 -15.48
C SER A 86 -2.89 -12.59 -16.93
N ALA A 87 -3.59 -11.81 -17.76
CA ALA A 87 -3.20 -11.57 -19.15
C ALA A 87 -1.86 -10.84 -19.24
N PHE A 88 -1.66 -9.83 -18.40
CA PHE A 88 -0.41 -9.08 -18.33
C PHE A 88 0.76 -9.97 -17.88
N ALA A 89 0.58 -10.77 -16.82
CA ALA A 89 1.59 -11.72 -16.37
C ALA A 89 2.03 -12.70 -17.47
N VAL A 90 1.07 -13.20 -18.26
CA VAL A 90 1.36 -14.03 -19.43
C VAL A 90 2.18 -13.27 -20.47
N SER A 91 1.84 -12.01 -20.76
CA SER A 91 2.56 -11.21 -21.78
C SER A 91 4.02 -10.94 -21.44
N ILE A 92 4.39 -10.94 -20.16
CA ILE A 92 5.76 -10.69 -19.70
C ILE A 92 6.46 -11.95 -19.16
N GLY A 93 5.82 -13.12 -19.26
CA GLY A 93 6.37 -14.39 -18.80
C GLY A 93 6.47 -14.56 -17.27
N GLN A 94 5.70 -13.80 -16.49
CA GLN A 94 5.66 -13.88 -15.04
C GLN A 94 4.81 -15.10 -14.59
N PRO A 95 5.37 -16.09 -13.85
CA PRO A 95 4.57 -17.16 -13.28
C PRO A 95 3.59 -16.58 -12.25
N PHE A 96 2.29 -16.72 -12.49
CA PHE A 96 1.27 -15.96 -11.78
C PHE A 96 0.02 -16.77 -11.45
N SER A 97 -0.62 -16.43 -10.32
CA SER A 97 -1.95 -16.92 -9.95
C SER A 97 -2.74 -15.85 -9.21
N PHE A 98 -4.04 -15.77 -9.47
CA PHE A 98 -4.93 -14.81 -8.83
C PHE A 98 -5.99 -15.50 -7.97
N GLY A 99 -6.24 -14.96 -6.80
CA GLY A 99 -7.28 -15.37 -5.87
C GLY A 99 -8.13 -14.19 -5.41
N GLN A 100 -9.30 -14.50 -4.87
CA GLN A 100 -10.19 -13.52 -4.25
C GLN A 100 -10.71 -14.09 -2.94
N CYS A 101 -10.66 -13.27 -1.89
CA CYS A 101 -11.34 -13.54 -0.63
C CYS A 101 -12.38 -12.44 -0.38
N ARG A 102 -13.44 -12.81 0.33
CA ARG A 102 -14.46 -11.85 0.75
C ARG A 102 -14.34 -11.64 2.24
N LEU A 103 -14.50 -10.39 2.65
CA LEU A 103 -14.83 -10.10 4.04
C LEU A 103 -16.19 -10.71 4.38
N ASP A 104 -16.38 -11.03 5.64
CA ASP A 104 -17.66 -11.52 6.14
C ASP A 104 -18.73 -10.41 6.09
N SER A 105 -19.97 -10.79 6.39
CA SER A 105 -21.10 -9.87 6.47
C SER A 105 -20.94 -8.78 7.54
N ASP A 106 -20.11 -9.01 8.55
CA ASP A 106 -19.74 -8.03 9.59
C ASP A 106 -18.49 -7.20 9.22
N GLU A 107 -18.06 -7.31 7.97
CA GLU A 107 -16.87 -6.68 7.40
C GLU A 107 -15.53 -7.10 8.03
N ARG A 108 -15.49 -8.21 8.78
CA ARG A 108 -14.23 -8.72 9.32
C ARG A 108 -13.51 -9.63 8.33
N PHE A 109 -12.19 -9.60 8.40
CA PHE A 109 -11.32 -10.52 7.70
C PHE A 109 -11.12 -11.81 8.50
N ARG A 110 -11.29 -12.95 7.82
CA ARG A 110 -11.01 -14.28 8.38
C ARG A 110 -9.74 -14.85 7.76
N PRO A 111 -8.66 -15.06 8.53
CA PRO A 111 -7.41 -15.67 8.06
C PRO A 111 -7.59 -16.99 7.30
N THR A 112 -8.54 -17.82 7.72
CA THR A 112 -8.83 -19.13 7.11
C THR A 112 -9.33 -19.06 5.68
N THR A 113 -9.81 -17.89 5.22
CA THR A 113 -10.23 -17.68 3.84
C THR A 113 -9.05 -17.56 2.88
N VAL A 114 -7.86 -17.24 3.39
CA VAL A 114 -6.64 -17.15 2.61
C VAL A 114 -6.03 -18.54 2.52
N ARG A 115 -6.06 -19.12 1.32
CA ARG A 115 -5.39 -20.40 1.05
C ARG A 115 -3.89 -20.18 1.14
N MET A 116 -3.21 -20.91 2.01
CA MET A 116 -1.76 -20.88 2.15
C MET A 116 -1.13 -22.03 1.35
N VAL A 117 0.01 -21.76 0.71
CA VAL A 117 0.82 -22.77 0.01
C VAL A 117 2.15 -22.91 0.74
N LYS A 118 2.56 -24.14 1.03
CA LYS A 118 3.82 -24.41 1.74
C LYS A 118 5.01 -23.80 0.99
N GLY A 119 5.85 -23.06 1.72
CA GLY A 119 7.06 -22.46 1.20
C GLY A 119 6.85 -21.14 0.44
N GLU A 120 5.66 -20.55 0.52
CA GLU A 120 5.44 -19.18 0.03
C GLU A 120 5.72 -18.14 1.11
N THR A 121 6.17 -16.97 0.65
CA THR A 121 6.32 -15.78 1.46
C THR A 121 5.05 -14.97 1.44
N LEU A 122 4.48 -14.72 2.62
CA LEU A 122 3.26 -13.92 2.74
C LEU A 122 3.57 -12.44 2.94
N VAL A 123 2.91 -11.58 2.18
CA VAL A 123 2.99 -10.12 2.27
C VAL A 123 1.57 -9.55 2.33
N ALA A 124 1.34 -8.57 3.18
CA ALA A 124 0.09 -7.81 3.21
C ALA A 124 0.29 -6.42 2.61
N ASN A 125 -0.66 -5.97 1.78
CA ASN A 125 -0.68 -4.62 1.23
C ASN A 125 -2.01 -3.95 1.50
N CYS A 126 -1.97 -2.70 1.99
CA CYS A 126 -3.16 -1.87 2.21
C CYS A 126 -2.97 -0.52 1.54
N VAL A 127 -3.76 -0.23 0.51
CA VAL A 127 -3.86 1.11 -0.08
C VAL A 127 -5.16 1.76 0.38
N LEU A 128 -5.07 2.52 1.47
CA LEU A 128 -6.19 3.12 2.16
C LEU A 128 -6.54 4.51 1.59
N HIS A 129 -6.79 4.56 0.28
CA HIS A 129 -7.25 5.79 -0.38
C HIS A 129 -8.72 6.07 -0.05
N GLN A 130 -9.11 7.31 0.27
CA GLN A 130 -10.50 7.62 0.64
C GLN A 130 -11.51 7.52 -0.52
N ALA A 131 -11.04 7.25 -1.74
CA ALA A 131 -11.88 7.18 -2.93
C ALA A 131 -12.44 5.77 -3.18
N ALA A 132 -13.72 5.60 -2.85
CA ALA A 132 -14.60 4.79 -3.68
C ALA A 132 -15.84 5.66 -3.96
N ALA A 133 -15.91 6.18 -5.19
CA ALA A 133 -16.86 7.17 -5.71
C ALA A 133 -18.36 6.75 -5.70
N THR A 134 -18.72 5.68 -4.99
CA THR A 134 -20.12 5.22 -4.86
C THR A 134 -20.47 4.73 -3.46
N THR A 135 -19.52 4.61 -2.54
CA THR A 135 -19.78 4.21 -1.17
C THR A 135 -19.49 5.39 -0.26
N THR A 136 -20.54 5.99 0.30
CA THR A 136 -20.46 6.98 1.39
C THR A 136 -19.90 6.39 2.71
N ILE A 137 -19.21 5.25 2.62
CA ILE A 137 -18.74 4.42 3.71
C ILE A 137 -17.21 4.50 3.68
N ARG A 138 -16.64 5.20 4.67
CA ARG A 138 -15.22 5.03 5.04
C ARG A 138 -15.00 3.54 5.29
N ARG A 139 -13.92 2.95 4.77
CA ARG A 139 -13.52 1.59 5.18
C ARG A 139 -13.52 1.56 6.71
N PRO A 140 -14.36 0.74 7.37
CA PRO A 140 -14.42 0.78 8.82
C PRO A 140 -13.06 0.42 9.38
N THR A 141 -12.60 1.21 10.35
CA THR A 141 -11.30 1.01 11.01
C THR A 141 -11.17 -0.44 11.49
N GLY A 142 -12.24 -0.99 12.08
CA GLY A 142 -12.29 -2.39 12.51
C GLY A 142 -12.08 -3.42 11.40
N SER A 143 -12.45 -3.12 10.15
CA SER A 143 -12.26 -4.02 9.00
C SER A 143 -10.78 -4.13 8.62
N VAL A 144 -10.12 -2.99 8.45
CA VAL A 144 -8.67 -2.93 8.16
C VAL A 144 -7.86 -3.47 9.34
N ALA A 145 -8.23 -3.12 10.59
CA ALA A 145 -7.62 -3.67 11.79
C ALA A 145 -7.71 -5.20 11.83
N SER A 146 -8.89 -5.77 11.56
CA SER A 146 -9.07 -7.23 11.50
C SER A 146 -8.21 -7.89 10.42
N PHE A 147 -8.02 -7.21 9.28
CA PHE A 147 -7.13 -7.67 8.22
C PHE A 147 -5.67 -7.69 8.69
N LEU A 148 -5.17 -6.58 9.22
CA LEU A 148 -3.79 -6.46 9.68
C LEU A 148 -3.47 -7.49 10.78
N SER A 149 -4.34 -7.62 11.79
CA SER A 149 -4.20 -8.65 12.83
C SER A 149 -4.26 -10.07 12.25
N GLY A 150 -5.13 -10.31 11.27
CA GLY A 150 -5.23 -11.60 10.60
C GLY A 150 -3.98 -11.95 9.78
N MET A 151 -3.38 -10.98 9.10
CA MET A 151 -2.15 -11.16 8.35
C MET A 151 -0.95 -11.42 9.27
N ALA A 152 -0.89 -10.75 10.42
CA ALA A 152 0.08 -11.09 11.47
C ALA A 152 -0.09 -12.54 11.95
N ALA A 153 -1.33 -12.98 12.20
CA ALA A 153 -1.63 -14.35 12.63
C ALA A 153 -1.28 -15.42 11.56
N LEU A 154 -1.32 -15.06 10.27
CA LEU A 154 -0.88 -15.93 9.18
C LEU A 154 0.65 -15.95 9.00
N GLY A 155 1.39 -15.16 9.77
CA GLY A 155 2.84 -15.06 9.65
C GLY A 155 3.28 -14.30 8.39
N ALA A 156 2.59 -13.21 8.04
CA ALA A 156 3.09 -12.28 7.04
C ALA A 156 4.53 -11.86 7.39
N ARG A 157 5.37 -11.66 6.38
CA ARG A 157 6.74 -11.16 6.59
C ARG A 157 6.77 -9.64 6.60
N LEU A 158 5.96 -9.04 5.74
CA LEU A 158 5.92 -7.61 5.48
C LEU A 158 4.47 -7.14 5.37
N VAL A 159 4.22 -5.94 5.87
CA VAL A 159 2.97 -5.21 5.70
C VAL A 159 3.28 -3.82 5.18
N THR A 160 2.70 -3.47 4.04
CA THR A 160 2.77 -2.12 3.47
C THR A 160 1.45 -1.39 3.67
N VAL A 161 1.50 -0.16 4.17
CA VAL A 161 0.32 0.68 4.39
C VAL A 161 0.53 2.01 3.69
N VAL A 162 -0.33 2.30 2.72
CA VAL A 162 -0.43 3.59 2.04
C VAL A 162 -1.70 4.27 2.52
N GLU A 163 -1.59 5.47 3.09
CA GLU A 163 -2.70 6.19 3.69
C GLU A 163 -2.71 7.67 3.24
N GLU A 164 -3.88 8.31 3.27
CA GLU A 164 -3.96 9.75 3.11
C GLU A 164 -3.51 10.45 4.38
N GLU A 165 -2.72 11.51 4.24
CA GLU A 165 -2.28 12.31 5.39
C GLU A 165 -3.38 13.31 5.76
N GLY A 166 -3.83 13.22 7.02
CA GLY A 166 -4.65 14.22 7.68
C GLY A 166 -3.81 15.09 8.61
N GLU A 167 -4.38 16.19 9.09
CA GLU A 167 -3.77 16.88 10.24
C GLU A 167 -4.04 16.04 11.49
N ALA A 168 -2.96 15.65 12.20
CA ALA A 168 -3.08 14.88 13.43
C ALA A 168 -3.99 15.62 14.42
N GLU A 169 -4.91 14.88 15.04
CA GLU A 169 -5.69 15.40 16.15
C GLU A 169 -4.70 15.67 17.28
N LYS A 170 -4.36 16.94 17.48
CA LYS A 170 -3.64 17.34 18.69
C LYS A 170 -4.62 17.08 19.84
N ASP A 171 -4.31 16.09 20.67
CA ASP A 171 -4.98 15.84 21.93
C ASP A 171 -5.09 17.16 22.71
N GLY A 172 -6.30 17.66 22.90
CA GLY A 172 -6.53 18.83 23.76
C GLY A 172 -7.79 19.63 23.49
N ASP A 173 -8.33 19.67 22.27
CA ASP A 173 -9.49 20.53 21.97
C ASP A 173 -10.75 19.70 21.79
N SER A 174 -11.31 19.27 22.93
CA SER A 174 -12.58 18.56 23.03
C SER A 174 -13.79 19.48 22.80
N ASP A 175 -13.68 20.48 21.93
CA ASP A 175 -14.77 21.39 21.65
C ASP A 175 -15.70 20.77 20.60
N ALA A 176 -16.75 20.12 21.10
CA ALA A 176 -17.81 19.49 20.30
C ALA A 176 -18.48 20.45 19.30
N ALA A 177 -18.29 21.76 19.45
CA ALA A 177 -18.79 22.81 18.55
C ALA A 177 -17.94 23.00 17.27
N GLY A 178 -16.68 22.54 17.23
CA GLY A 178 -15.77 22.74 16.09
C GLY A 178 -15.71 21.57 15.09
N GLY A 179 -16.38 20.45 15.37
CA GLY A 179 -16.12 19.16 14.68
C GLY A 179 -16.34 19.17 13.17
N PHE A 180 -17.49 19.66 12.68
CA PHE A 180 -17.76 19.69 11.23
C PHE A 180 -16.88 20.70 10.51
N VAL A 181 -16.83 21.95 10.99
CA VAL A 181 -16.08 23.03 10.34
C VAL A 181 -14.60 22.67 10.24
N ARG A 182 -14.01 22.13 11.31
CA ARG A 182 -12.62 21.64 11.31
C ARG A 182 -12.40 20.56 10.24
N ARG A 183 -13.21 19.49 10.25
CA ARG A 183 -13.10 18.41 9.25
C ARG A 183 -13.34 18.92 7.82
N PHE A 184 -14.30 19.81 7.62
CA PHE A 184 -14.56 20.42 6.33
C PHE A 184 -13.37 21.25 5.84
N MET A 185 -12.77 22.07 6.72
CA MET A 185 -11.58 22.85 6.38
C MET A 185 -10.37 21.96 6.08
N GLU A 186 -10.19 20.84 6.80
CA GLU A 186 -9.15 19.85 6.51
C GLU A 186 -9.31 19.26 5.10
N GLU A 187 -10.54 18.88 4.74
CA GLU A 187 -10.87 18.36 3.41
C GLU A 187 -10.75 19.43 2.31
N LEU A 188 -11.18 20.66 2.60
CA LEU A 188 -11.04 21.80 1.69
C LEU A 188 -9.56 22.05 1.39
N HIS A 189 -8.72 22.21 2.42
CA HIS A 189 -7.28 22.43 2.23
C HIS A 189 -6.62 21.28 1.46
N ARG A 190 -7.00 20.04 1.74
CA ARG A 190 -6.49 18.86 1.03
C ARG A 190 -6.85 18.89 -0.44
N TYR A 191 -8.12 19.08 -0.78
CA TYR A 191 -8.53 19.13 -2.20
C TYR A 191 -8.08 20.39 -2.91
N SER A 192 -7.92 21.52 -2.22
CA SER A 192 -7.27 22.72 -2.78
C SER A 192 -5.84 22.42 -3.19
N ALA A 193 -5.06 21.71 -2.36
CA ALA A 193 -3.70 21.30 -2.71
C ALA A 193 -3.68 20.32 -3.91
N VAL A 194 -4.57 19.34 -3.93
CA VAL A 194 -4.70 18.42 -5.09
C VAL A 194 -5.07 19.19 -6.35
N TRP A 195 -6.02 20.12 -6.27
CA TRP A 195 -6.43 20.94 -7.41
C TRP A 195 -5.30 21.83 -7.93
N ASP A 196 -4.63 22.57 -7.04
CA ASP A 196 -3.47 23.42 -7.36
C ASP A 196 -2.33 22.60 -8.00
N SER A 197 -2.12 21.36 -7.53
CA SER A 197 -1.12 20.45 -8.10
C SER A 197 -1.43 20.01 -9.54
N LEU A 198 -2.71 19.83 -9.87
CA LEU A 198 -3.14 19.52 -11.23
C LEU A 198 -3.05 20.74 -12.13
N GLU A 199 -3.38 21.91 -11.59
CA GLU A 199 -3.31 23.19 -12.30
C GLU A 199 -1.89 23.58 -12.69
N ALA A 200 -0.92 23.30 -11.83
CA ALA A 200 0.49 23.53 -12.13
C ALA A 200 0.99 22.72 -13.33
N GLY A 201 0.42 21.54 -13.61
CA GLY A 201 0.87 20.65 -14.68
C GLY A 201 0.04 20.63 -15.94
N PHE A 202 -1.25 20.94 -15.83
CA PHE A 202 -2.20 20.76 -16.91
C PHE A 202 -3.09 22.00 -17.03
N PRO A 203 -3.09 22.70 -18.18
CA PRO A 203 -3.97 23.83 -18.39
C PRO A 203 -5.44 23.49 -18.14
N THR A 204 -6.19 24.43 -17.56
CA THR A 204 -7.61 24.28 -17.16
C THR A 204 -8.53 23.94 -18.33
N GLN A 205 -8.12 24.27 -19.57
CA GLN A 205 -8.84 23.98 -20.81
C GLN A 205 -8.66 22.54 -21.30
N SER A 206 -7.86 21.72 -20.60
CA SER A 206 -7.68 20.31 -20.95
C SER A 206 -8.97 19.51 -20.72
N ARG A 207 -9.50 18.91 -21.81
CA ARG A 207 -10.67 18.01 -21.74
C ARG A 207 -10.42 16.82 -20.81
N VAL A 208 -9.19 16.33 -20.74
CA VAL A 208 -8.82 15.20 -19.86
C VAL A 208 -8.83 15.66 -18.40
N ARG A 209 -8.34 16.88 -18.11
CA ARG A 209 -8.38 17.45 -16.75
C ARG A 209 -9.81 17.63 -16.28
N GLY A 210 -10.68 18.24 -17.10
CA GLY A 210 -12.10 18.40 -16.76
C GLY A 210 -12.83 17.07 -16.52
N LEU A 211 -12.40 15.97 -17.17
CA LEU A 211 -12.94 14.64 -16.91
C LEU A 211 -12.46 14.09 -15.55
N VAL A 212 -11.18 14.24 -15.23
CA VAL A 212 -10.61 13.86 -13.92
C VAL A 212 -11.28 14.63 -12.79
N GLU A 213 -11.43 15.95 -12.94
CA GLU A 213 -12.10 16.81 -11.95
C GLU A 213 -13.54 16.38 -11.73
N ARG A 214 -14.29 16.10 -12.81
CA ARG A 214 -15.71 15.75 -12.70
C ARG A 214 -15.98 14.32 -12.24
N VAL A 215 -15.20 13.35 -12.70
CA VAL A 215 -15.50 11.91 -12.52
C VAL A 215 -14.70 11.29 -11.37
N ILE A 216 -13.55 11.88 -11.02
CA ILE A 216 -12.71 11.38 -9.93
C ILE A 216 -12.77 12.34 -8.73
N LEU A 217 -12.37 13.60 -8.91
CA LEU A 217 -12.29 14.53 -7.77
C LEU A 217 -13.66 14.93 -7.23
N GLY A 218 -14.63 15.24 -8.08
CA GLY A 218 -15.98 15.65 -7.68
C GLY A 218 -16.67 14.66 -6.74
N PRO A 219 -16.79 13.36 -7.11
CA PRO A 219 -17.33 12.34 -6.22
C PRO A 219 -16.52 12.16 -4.94
N ASN A 220 -15.19 12.26 -5.01
CA ASN A 220 -14.32 12.15 -3.85
C ASN A 220 -14.53 13.30 -2.85
N ILE A 221 -14.63 14.55 -3.36
CA ILE A 221 -14.96 15.75 -2.57
C ILE A 221 -16.34 15.61 -1.95
N ALA A 222 -17.37 15.21 -2.72
CA ALA A 222 -18.72 15.01 -2.21
C ALA A 222 -18.75 13.95 -1.09
N GLY A 223 -18.01 12.85 -1.27
CA GLY A 223 -17.84 11.82 -0.25
C GLY A 223 -17.14 12.33 1.01
N ALA A 224 -16.07 13.12 0.85
CA ALA A 224 -15.32 13.72 1.95
C ALA A 224 -16.17 14.70 2.77
N VAL A 225 -16.89 15.61 2.10
CA VAL A 225 -17.82 16.53 2.75
C VAL A 225 -18.94 15.78 3.48
N SER A 226 -19.49 14.73 2.85
CA SER A 226 -20.51 13.89 3.49
C SER A 226 -19.98 13.22 4.77
N ARG A 227 -18.74 12.71 4.76
CA ARG A 227 -18.09 12.14 5.96
C ARG A 227 -17.86 13.21 7.03
N ALA A 228 -17.33 14.37 6.64
CA ALA A 228 -17.11 15.48 7.56
C ALA A 228 -18.42 15.89 8.26
N TYR A 229 -19.53 15.95 7.51
CA TYR A 229 -20.86 16.31 7.99
C TYR A 229 -21.46 15.27 8.92
N ARG A 230 -21.44 13.99 8.53
CA ARG A 230 -22.06 12.92 9.33
C ARG A 230 -21.34 12.70 10.66
N GLY A 231 -20.11 13.20 10.81
CA GLY A 231 -19.33 13.06 12.05
C GLY A 231 -19.15 11.60 12.45
N VAL A 232 -19.15 10.69 11.47
CA VAL A 232 -18.98 9.25 11.69
C VAL A 232 -17.49 9.00 11.96
N ASP A 233 -17.03 9.52 13.07
CA ASP A 233 -16.07 8.82 13.90
C ASP A 233 -16.92 7.95 14.82
N GLY A 234 -17.10 6.69 14.43
CA GLY A 234 -17.51 5.69 15.39
C GLY A 234 -16.41 5.56 16.43
N GLY A 235 -16.48 6.36 17.50
CA GLY A 235 -15.96 6.10 18.84
C GLY A 235 -14.45 5.87 19.06
N GLU A 236 -13.63 5.79 18.02
CA GLU A 236 -12.18 5.57 18.17
C GLU A 236 -11.47 6.79 17.59
N GLY A 237 -10.78 7.54 18.47
CA GLY A 237 -9.95 8.67 18.08
C GLY A 237 -9.04 8.30 16.91
N ARG A 238 -8.72 9.27 16.05
CA ARG A 238 -7.84 9.06 14.88
C ARG A 238 -6.40 8.77 15.35
N CYS A 239 -6.16 7.66 16.05
CA CYS A 239 -4.83 7.11 16.14
C CYS A 239 -4.43 6.75 14.71
N GLY A 240 -3.36 7.37 14.22
CA GLY A 240 -2.89 7.10 12.87
C GLY A 240 -2.58 5.60 12.72
N TRP A 241 -2.66 5.03 11.52
CA TRP A 241 -2.34 3.61 11.35
C TRP A 241 -0.95 3.27 11.90
N GLY A 242 0.01 4.20 11.85
CA GLY A 242 1.31 4.02 12.49
C GLY A 242 1.29 3.88 14.03
N GLU A 243 0.37 4.53 14.73
CA GLU A 243 0.20 4.35 16.18
C GLU A 243 -0.52 3.04 16.48
N TRP A 244 -1.57 2.74 15.72
CA TRP A 244 -2.30 1.48 15.84
C TRP A 244 -1.37 0.28 15.60
N MET A 245 -0.53 0.33 14.56
CA MET A 245 0.44 -0.71 14.23
C MET A 245 1.43 -0.92 15.39
N ARG A 246 2.02 0.14 15.94
CA ARG A 246 2.92 0.03 17.10
C ARG A 246 2.22 -0.52 18.34
N GLY A 247 1.01 -0.04 18.63
CA GLY A 247 0.19 -0.51 19.74
C GLY A 247 -0.18 -2.00 19.65
N ASN A 248 -0.20 -2.56 18.43
CA ASN A 248 -0.47 -3.97 18.16
C ASN A 248 0.79 -4.80 17.89
N GLY A 249 1.98 -4.29 18.25
CA GLY A 249 3.23 -5.03 18.19
C GLY A 249 3.90 -5.12 16.81
N PHE A 250 3.43 -4.36 15.82
CA PHE A 250 4.13 -4.26 14.54
C PHE A 250 5.39 -3.39 14.68
N ALA A 251 6.49 -3.86 14.12
CA ALA A 251 7.76 -3.16 14.11
C ALA A 251 7.92 -2.34 12.82
N ALA A 252 8.48 -1.13 12.95
CA ALA A 252 8.84 -0.29 11.81
C ALA A 252 10.00 -0.91 11.02
N VAL A 253 9.84 -1.08 9.71
CA VAL A 253 10.91 -1.56 8.81
C VAL A 253 11.52 -0.37 8.08
N PRO A 254 12.82 -0.08 8.24
CA PRO A 254 13.45 1.06 7.58
C PRO A 254 13.29 1.02 6.06
N LEU A 255 12.96 2.15 5.47
CA LEU A 255 12.95 2.33 4.02
C LEU A 255 14.39 2.36 3.50
N SER A 256 14.60 1.80 2.31
CA SER A 256 15.92 1.75 1.70
C SER A 256 16.24 3.03 0.94
N CYS A 257 17.52 3.22 0.60
CA CYS A 257 17.92 4.30 -0.31
C CYS A 257 17.22 4.22 -1.67
N PHE A 258 16.80 3.02 -2.11
CA PHE A 258 16.05 2.85 -3.36
C PHE A 258 14.64 3.43 -3.26
N ASN A 259 13.96 3.28 -2.12
CA ASN A 259 12.67 3.97 -1.89
C ASN A 259 12.82 5.48 -2.07
N HIS A 260 13.84 6.09 -1.47
CA HIS A 260 14.07 7.53 -1.57
C HIS A 260 14.44 7.96 -2.99
N SER A 261 15.33 7.23 -3.67
CA SER A 261 15.73 7.53 -5.04
C SER A 261 14.56 7.43 -6.01
N GLN A 262 13.77 6.36 -5.91
CA GLN A 262 12.59 6.16 -6.75
C GLN A 262 11.52 7.25 -6.51
N ALA A 263 11.29 7.63 -5.24
CA ALA A 263 10.38 8.71 -4.92
C ALA A 263 10.82 10.05 -5.54
N ARG A 264 12.11 10.39 -5.44
CA ARG A 264 12.65 11.63 -6.04
C ARG A 264 12.57 11.62 -7.56
N LEU A 265 12.89 10.50 -8.20
CA LEU A 265 12.81 10.38 -9.65
C LEU A 265 11.37 10.48 -10.15
N LEU A 266 10.42 9.83 -9.45
CA LEU A 266 9.01 9.96 -9.75
C LEU A 266 8.59 11.43 -9.70
N LEU A 267 8.99 12.18 -8.67
CA LEU A 267 8.64 13.60 -8.57
C LEU A 267 9.24 14.45 -9.70
N GLY A 268 10.45 14.12 -10.15
CA GLY A 268 11.09 14.80 -11.29
C GLY A 268 10.35 14.65 -12.62
N LEU A 269 9.38 13.73 -12.72
CA LEU A 269 8.49 13.60 -13.88
C LEU A 269 7.28 14.54 -13.83
N PHE A 270 7.07 15.24 -12.72
CA PHE A 270 5.97 16.17 -12.49
C PHE A 270 6.50 17.56 -12.10
N ASN A 271 5.59 18.52 -11.91
CA ASN A 271 5.96 19.92 -11.71
C ASN A 271 6.67 20.18 -10.38
N ASP A 272 7.45 21.27 -10.37
CA ASP A 272 8.08 21.86 -9.21
C ASP A 272 7.02 22.31 -8.19
N GLY A 273 6.82 21.49 -7.16
CA GLY A 273 5.82 21.74 -6.12
C GLY A 273 5.51 20.50 -5.29
N TYR A 274 5.70 19.31 -5.86
CA TYR A 274 5.69 18.07 -5.07
C TYR A 274 6.94 17.97 -4.18
N THR A 275 6.75 17.45 -2.98
CA THR A 275 7.83 17.25 -2.00
C THR A 275 7.79 15.82 -1.45
N VAL A 276 8.96 15.30 -1.05
CA VAL A 276 9.06 14.07 -0.25
C VAL A 276 9.63 14.41 1.11
N GLU A 277 8.93 14.02 2.16
CA GLU A 277 9.36 14.15 3.55
C GLU A 277 9.48 12.75 4.18
N GLU A 278 10.56 12.51 4.93
CA GLU A 278 10.68 11.33 5.77
C GLU A 278 10.21 11.69 7.19
N THR A 279 9.15 11.03 7.66
CA THR A 279 8.55 11.31 8.98
C THR A 279 8.93 10.27 10.03
N GLY A 280 9.70 9.25 9.63
CA GLY A 280 10.26 8.20 10.46
C GLY A 280 10.99 7.18 9.58
N PRO A 281 11.75 6.25 10.18
CA PRO A 281 12.62 5.35 9.43
C PRO A 281 11.83 4.50 8.43
N ASN A 282 10.56 4.23 8.71
CA ASN A 282 9.70 3.37 7.90
C ASN A 282 8.61 4.10 7.12
N LYS A 283 8.61 5.44 7.09
CA LYS A 283 7.49 6.23 6.53
C LYS A 283 7.98 7.44 5.72
N ILE A 284 7.60 7.47 4.44
CA ILE A 284 7.76 8.64 3.58
C ILE A 284 6.41 9.24 3.22
N VAL A 285 6.41 10.56 3.04
CA VAL A 285 5.23 11.38 2.84
C VAL A 285 5.38 12.18 1.55
N LEU A 286 4.39 12.06 0.68
CA LEU A 286 4.21 12.94 -0.48
C LEU A 286 3.49 14.20 -0.02
N GLY A 287 4.07 15.35 -0.34
CA GLY A 287 3.47 16.66 -0.15
C GLY A 287 3.29 17.42 -1.46
N TRP A 288 2.43 18.43 -1.42
CA TRP A 288 2.35 19.50 -2.39
C TRP A 288 2.52 20.83 -1.66
N LYS A 289 3.59 21.57 -1.97
CA LYS A 289 4.04 22.74 -1.21
C LYS A 289 4.14 22.39 0.28
N ALA A 290 3.45 23.12 1.15
CA ALA A 290 3.45 22.86 2.60
C ALA A 290 2.43 21.79 3.04
N ARG A 291 1.63 21.22 2.12
CA ARG A 291 0.54 20.30 2.47
C ARG A 291 0.97 18.85 2.25
N ARG A 292 0.92 18.03 3.31
CA ARG A 292 1.02 16.57 3.20
C ARG A 292 -0.24 16.01 2.55
N LEU A 293 -0.06 15.09 1.61
CA LEU A 293 -1.15 14.51 0.82
C LEU A 293 -1.38 13.05 1.17
N MET A 294 -0.31 12.26 1.16
CA MET A 294 -0.36 10.83 1.44
C MET A 294 0.98 10.33 1.92
N SER A 295 0.98 9.17 2.53
CA SER A 295 2.18 8.51 2.98
C SER A 295 2.17 7.03 2.65
N ALA A 296 3.36 6.47 2.63
CA ALA A 296 3.60 5.05 2.51
C ALA A 296 4.51 4.62 3.66
N SER A 297 4.11 3.56 4.35
CA SER A 297 4.83 3.02 5.49
C SER A 297 4.98 1.50 5.42
N VAL A 298 6.06 1.00 6.01
CA VAL A 298 6.45 -0.41 5.94
C VAL A 298 6.62 -0.98 7.34
N TRP A 299 6.07 -2.17 7.56
CA TRP A 299 5.98 -2.80 8.86
C TRP A 299 6.29 -4.29 8.80
N ALA A 300 6.89 -4.81 9.86
CA ALA A 300 6.99 -6.24 10.13
C ALA A 300 5.96 -6.59 11.21
N PRO A 301 5.12 -7.62 11.02
CA PRO A 301 4.21 -8.06 12.06
C PRO A 301 4.96 -8.64 13.25
N PRO A 302 4.32 -8.70 14.43
CA PRO A 302 4.90 -9.35 15.59
C PRO A 302 5.26 -10.80 15.26
N PRO A 303 6.37 -11.34 15.79
CA PRO A 303 6.72 -12.73 15.62
C PRO A 303 5.59 -13.62 16.15
N LEU A 304 5.31 -14.72 15.44
CA LEU A 304 4.31 -15.68 15.90
C LEU A 304 4.70 -16.17 17.29
N PRO A 305 3.75 -16.26 18.24
CA PRO A 305 4.02 -16.82 19.54
C PRO A 305 4.55 -18.25 19.33
N VAL A 306 5.79 -18.49 19.75
CA VAL A 306 6.36 -19.84 19.75
C VAL A 306 5.47 -20.66 20.68
N PRO A 307 4.87 -21.78 20.22
CA PRO A 307 4.17 -22.67 21.13
C PRO A 307 5.18 -23.07 22.21
N SER A 308 4.86 -22.79 23.48
CA SER A 308 5.72 -23.18 24.59
C SER A 308 6.05 -24.65 24.44
N SER A 309 7.31 -24.97 24.15
CA SER A 309 7.78 -26.34 24.15
C SER A 309 7.45 -26.95 25.52
N PRO A 310 6.92 -28.18 25.59
CA PRO A 310 6.94 -28.92 26.85
C PRO A 310 8.42 -29.00 27.31
N PRO A 311 8.69 -29.02 28.62
CA PRO A 311 10.06 -28.94 29.14
C PRO A 311 10.92 -30.03 28.50
N GLU A 312 11.86 -29.62 27.65
CA GLU A 312 12.77 -30.54 26.98
C GLU A 312 13.72 -31.15 28.02
N ALA A 313 13.77 -32.48 28.01
CA ALA A 313 14.77 -33.25 28.71
C ALA A 313 16.18 -32.84 28.22
N VAL A 314 17.05 -32.62 29.18
CA VAL A 314 18.46 -32.24 29.00
C VAL A 314 19.18 -33.26 28.11
N CYS A 315 19.54 -32.86 26.89
CA CYS A 315 20.52 -33.55 26.07
C CYS A 315 21.84 -32.76 26.09
N GLN A 316 22.91 -33.44 26.53
CA GLN A 316 24.26 -32.90 26.64
C GLN A 316 24.95 -32.72 25.27
N PRO A 317 25.96 -31.84 25.17
CA PRO A 317 26.54 -31.42 23.90
C PRO A 317 27.65 -32.36 23.41
N VAL A 318 27.73 -32.54 22.09
CA VAL A 318 28.95 -33.04 21.41
C VAL A 318 29.53 -31.91 20.56
N ALA A 319 30.84 -31.73 20.68
CA ALA A 319 31.61 -30.63 20.13
C ALA A 319 31.97 -30.79 18.65
N GLY A 320 32.10 -29.64 17.97
CA GLY A 320 33.11 -29.42 16.92
C GLY A 320 32.59 -29.06 15.52
N ILE A 321 32.83 -27.82 15.08
CA ILE A 321 33.77 -27.42 13.99
C ILE A 321 33.48 -25.95 13.56
N ALA A 322 34.57 -25.22 13.27
CA ALA A 322 34.71 -23.78 13.10
C ALA A 322 34.13 -23.17 11.80
N PRO A 323 33.98 -21.82 11.72
CA PRO A 323 33.36 -21.15 10.57
C PRO A 323 34.37 -20.76 9.49
N ALA A 324 33.95 -20.81 8.22
CA ALA A 324 34.68 -20.24 7.08
C ALA A 324 34.07 -18.91 6.67
N THR A 325 34.91 -17.88 6.60
CA THR A 325 34.63 -16.53 6.11
C THR A 325 34.62 -16.48 4.58
N GLY A 326 33.60 -15.85 3.98
CA GLY A 326 33.55 -15.54 2.55
C GLY A 326 32.95 -14.16 2.34
N GLY A 327 33.70 -13.27 1.66
CA GLY A 327 33.37 -11.86 1.46
C GLY A 327 32.30 -11.60 0.41
N PHE A 328 31.55 -10.52 0.60
CA PHE A 328 30.59 -9.99 -0.36
C PHE A 328 31.28 -9.03 -1.34
N ALA A 329 31.15 -9.31 -2.63
CA ALA A 329 31.48 -8.38 -3.70
C ALA A 329 30.27 -7.47 -4.00
N ARG A 330 30.59 -6.22 -4.28
CA ARG A 330 29.72 -5.08 -4.54
C ARG A 330 29.48 -5.01 -6.05
N THR A 331 28.22 -4.93 -6.48
CA THR A 331 27.86 -4.39 -7.81
C THR A 331 26.56 -3.62 -7.69
N GLU A 332 26.58 -2.42 -8.25
CA GLU A 332 25.57 -1.37 -8.14
C GLU A 332 25.20 -0.94 -9.58
N PHE A 333 23.97 -0.47 -9.73
CA PHE A 333 23.35 0.26 -10.85
C PHE A 333 22.87 -0.54 -12.08
N ASP A 334 21.52 -0.66 -12.16
CA ASP A 334 20.67 -0.66 -13.38
C ASP A 334 19.16 -0.85 -13.03
N TYR A 335 18.78 -0.95 -11.76
CA TYR A 335 17.41 -1.33 -11.35
C TYR A 335 16.34 -0.23 -11.48
N ILE A 336 16.75 1.04 -11.53
CA ILE A 336 15.85 2.19 -11.33
C ILE A 336 14.92 2.44 -12.53
N ASP A 337 15.35 2.13 -13.75
CA ASP A 337 14.56 2.43 -14.96
C ASP A 337 13.36 1.49 -15.14
N SER A 338 13.41 0.28 -14.59
CA SER A 338 12.34 -0.73 -14.75
C SER A 338 10.96 -0.30 -14.22
N PHE A 339 10.91 0.67 -13.30
CA PHE A 339 9.65 1.23 -12.78
C PHE A 339 9.13 2.45 -13.54
N LEU A 340 10.01 3.10 -14.32
CA LEU A 340 9.72 4.36 -15.00
C LEU A 340 9.39 4.17 -16.48
N VAL A 341 9.68 2.98 -17.04
CA VAL A 341 9.27 2.63 -18.41
C VAL A 341 7.74 2.49 -18.43
N GLU A 342 7.09 3.29 -19.27
CA GLU A 342 5.63 3.48 -19.40
C GLU A 342 4.72 2.24 -19.63
N PRO A 343 5.14 1.02 -20.04
CA PRO A 343 4.17 0.01 -20.48
C PRO A 343 3.21 -0.47 -19.38
N ALA A 344 3.58 -0.46 -18.09
CA ALA A 344 2.70 -0.98 -17.03
C ALA A 344 1.44 -0.12 -16.80
N TYR A 345 1.53 1.19 -17.00
CA TYR A 345 0.39 2.10 -16.81
C TYR A 345 -0.43 2.27 -18.10
N ALA A 346 0.14 1.99 -19.27
CA ALA A 346 -0.54 2.09 -20.56
C ALA A 346 -1.37 0.83 -20.92
N LEU A 347 -1.14 -0.31 -20.26
CA LEU A 347 -1.72 -1.62 -20.63
C LEU A 347 -2.79 -2.17 -19.65
N VAL A 348 -3.18 -1.42 -18.62
CA VAL A 348 -4.19 -1.84 -17.61
C VAL A 348 -5.42 -0.96 -17.62
#